data_AF-A0A3M1NRL3-F1
#
_entry.id   AF-A0A3M1NRL3-F1
#
_cell.length_a   1.000
_cell.length_b   1.000
_cell.length_c   1.000
_cell.angle_alpha   90.00
_cell.angle_beta   90.00
_cell.angle_gamma   90.00
#
_symmetry.space_group_name_H-M   'P 1'
#
loop_
_entity.id
_entity.type
_entity.pdbx_description
1 polymer ?
#
loop_
_entity_poly.entity_id
_entity_poly.type
_entity_poly.pdbx_seq_one_letter_code
_entity_poly.pdbx_strand_id
1 'polypeptide(L)'
;MSINCNGKWALEFMSANRIQVFMVPGYTGSGPGHWQSLWEARHPEYHRVEQKDWFHPHLEEWVERVALAVKGIPGPAVAVGHSLGCITLIHYLSRYPEAPLCGLLLVAPADVERESAPEPVKGFAP
;
A
#
# COMPACT_ATOMS: atom_id res chain seq x y z
N MET A 1 -29.59 -27.52 -6.37
CA MET A 1 -28.27 -28.18 -6.44
C MET A 1 -27.42 -27.58 -5.33
N SER A 2 -27.34 -28.24 -4.17
CA SER A 2 -26.60 -27.72 -3.01
C SER A 2 -25.15 -28.15 -3.16
N ILE A 3 -24.25 -27.19 -3.35
CA ILE A 3 -22.81 -27.47 -3.35
C ILE A 3 -22.39 -27.57 -1.89
N ASN A 4 -22.00 -28.77 -1.48
CA ASN A 4 -21.51 -29.05 -0.15
C ASN A 4 -20.05 -28.57 -0.05
N CYS A 5 -19.82 -27.38 0.51
CA CYS A 5 -18.51 -26.71 0.59
C CYS A 5 -17.63 -27.22 1.74
N ASN A 6 -17.53 -28.53 1.94
CA ASN A 6 -16.66 -29.11 2.97
C ASN A 6 -15.42 -29.75 2.33
N GLY A 7 -14.29 -29.03 2.42
CA GLY A 7 -12.95 -29.61 2.24
C GLY A 7 -12.12 -28.89 1.18
N LYS A 8 -11.09 -28.16 1.63
CA LYS A 8 -9.95 -27.59 0.88
C LYS A 8 -10.24 -26.69 -0.34
N TRP A 9 -11.02 -27.13 -1.31
CA TRP A 9 -11.29 -26.43 -2.57
C TRP A 9 -12.07 -25.12 -2.38
N ALA A 10 -12.99 -25.07 -1.41
CA ALA A 10 -13.69 -23.83 -1.06
C ALA A 10 -12.73 -22.78 -0.46
N LEU A 11 -11.74 -23.22 0.32
CA LEU A 11 -10.73 -22.33 0.90
C LEU A 11 -9.72 -21.86 -0.16
N GLU A 12 -9.29 -22.74 -1.07
CA GLU A 12 -8.41 -22.39 -2.20
C GLU A 12 -9.11 -21.47 -3.21
N PHE A 13 -10.40 -21.69 -3.50
CA PHE A 13 -11.18 -20.82 -4.39
C PHE A 13 -11.52 -19.47 -3.74
N MET A 14 -11.85 -19.44 -2.44
CA MET A 14 -11.96 -18.19 -1.69
C MET A 14 -10.62 -17.47 -1.53
N SER A 15 -9.50 -18.19 -1.51
CA SER A 15 -8.14 -17.63 -1.49
C SER A 15 -7.79 -16.99 -2.84
N ALA A 16 -8.16 -17.61 -3.97
CA ALA A 16 -7.90 -17.10 -5.31
C ALA A 16 -8.73 -15.86 -5.69
N ASN A 17 -9.79 -15.55 -4.94
CA ASN A 17 -10.69 -14.41 -5.16
C ASN A 17 -10.62 -13.32 -4.07
N ARG A 18 -9.64 -13.39 -3.16
CA ARG A 18 -9.45 -12.34 -2.14
C ARG A 18 -8.63 -11.20 -2.72
N ILE A 19 -9.15 -9.99 -2.53
CA ILE A 19 -8.43 -8.76 -2.83
C ILE A 19 -7.22 -8.68 -1.90
N GLN A 20 -6.03 -8.55 -2.48
CA GLN A 20 -4.80 -8.34 -1.71
C GLN A 20 -4.71 -6.86 -1.33
N VAL A 21 -4.39 -6.59 -0.06
CA VAL A 21 -4.38 -5.22 0.47
C VAL A 21 -2.97 -4.82 0.84
N PHE A 22 -2.48 -3.75 0.23
CA PHE A 22 -1.15 -3.18 0.47
C PHE A 22 -1.27 -1.91 1.30
N MET A 23 -0.77 -1.94 2.53
CA MET A 23 -0.68 -0.76 3.38
C MET A 23 0.58 0.01 3.03
N VAL A 24 0.43 1.28 2.65
CA VAL A 24 1.54 2.18 2.30
C VAL A 24 1.59 3.32 3.31
N PRO A 25 2.43 3.19 4.36
CA PRO A 25 2.60 4.23 5.36
C PRO A 25 3.23 5.51 4.81
N GLY A 26 3.04 6.61 5.55
CA GLY A 26 3.66 7.89 5.25
C GLY A 26 5.03 8.06 5.93
N TYR A 27 5.53 9.30 5.91
CA TYR A 27 6.75 9.71 6.59
C TYR A 27 6.75 9.29 8.06
N THR A 28 7.89 8.79 8.56
CA THR A 28 8.06 8.15 9.90
C THR A 28 7.32 6.83 10.11
N GLY A 29 6.67 6.32 9.06
CA GLY A 29 5.97 5.05 9.07
C GLY A 29 4.67 5.08 9.86
N SER A 30 4.17 3.89 10.18
CA SER A 30 2.96 3.68 10.97
C SER A 30 3.32 2.91 12.24
N GLY A 31 3.49 3.63 13.34
CA GLY A 31 3.82 3.06 14.65
C GLY A 31 2.70 2.17 15.22
N PRO A 32 2.91 1.49 16.36
CA PRO A 32 1.97 0.48 16.87
C PRO A 32 0.55 0.97 17.14
N GLY A 33 0.39 2.23 17.55
CA GLY A 33 -0.93 2.84 17.79
C GLY A 33 -1.62 3.39 16.54
N HIS A 34 -0.95 3.39 15.39
CA HIS A 34 -1.50 3.91 14.14
C HIS A 34 -2.53 2.94 13.56
N TRP A 35 -3.62 3.47 12.97
CA TRP A 35 -4.72 2.66 12.45
C TRP A 35 -4.28 1.65 11.38
N GLN A 36 -3.27 1.97 10.57
CA GLN A 36 -2.70 1.00 9.60
C GLN A 36 -2.14 -0.23 10.32
N SER A 37 -1.36 -0.03 11.39
CA SER A 37 -0.82 -1.12 12.22
C SER A 37 -1.91 -1.91 12.93
N LEU A 38 -2.95 -1.23 13.40
CA LEU A 38 -4.10 -1.89 14.04
C LEU A 38 -4.90 -2.74 13.04
N TRP A 39 -4.98 -2.32 11.77
CA TRP A 39 -5.60 -3.11 10.71
C TRP A 39 -4.75 -4.32 10.34
N GLU A 40 -3.44 -4.13 10.15
CA GLU A 40 -2.50 -5.24 9.90
C GLU A 40 -2.54 -6.29 11.02
N ALA A 41 -2.66 -5.86 12.28
CA ALA A 41 -2.80 -6.78 13.42
C ALA A 41 -4.12 -7.57 13.42
N ARG A 42 -5.19 -7.01 12.86
CA ARG A 42 -6.52 -7.66 12.74
C ARG A 42 -6.67 -8.48 11.46
N HIS A 43 -5.90 -8.15 10.44
CA HIS A 43 -5.93 -8.74 9.10
C HIS A 43 -4.50 -9.14 8.71
N PRO A 44 -4.02 -10.33 9.15
CA PRO A 44 -2.68 -10.81 8.86
C PRO A 44 -2.39 -10.99 7.36
N GLU A 45 -3.42 -11.03 6.53
CA GLU A 45 -3.32 -11.05 5.07
C GLU A 45 -3.02 -9.68 4.44
N TYR A 46 -3.01 -8.59 5.22
CA TYR A 46 -2.64 -7.27 4.73
C TYR A 46 -1.12 -7.13 4.74
N HIS A 47 -0.58 -6.57 3.65
CA HIS A 47 0.84 -6.46 3.44
C HIS A 47 1.29 -5.02 3.61
N ARG A 48 2.17 -4.76 4.58
CA ARG A 48 2.84 -3.46 4.68
C ARG A 48 3.94 -3.35 3.62
N VAL A 49 3.93 -2.26 2.86
CA VAL A 49 5.05 -1.89 2.01
C VAL A 49 6.13 -1.27 2.89
N GLU A 50 7.12 -2.09 3.25
CA GLU A 50 8.27 -1.62 4.04
C GLU A 50 9.17 -0.69 3.24
N GLN A 51 9.62 0.41 3.83
CA GLN A 51 10.58 1.33 3.23
C GLN A 51 11.98 1.10 3.77
N LYS A 52 13.00 1.50 3.00
CA LYS A 52 14.41 1.35 3.39
C LYS A 52 14.76 2.24 4.59
N ASP A 53 14.30 3.50 4.55
CA ASP A 53 14.41 4.45 5.65
C ASP A 53 13.11 5.27 5.73
N TRP A 54 12.46 5.22 6.89
CA TRP A 54 11.22 5.94 7.17
C TRP A 54 11.44 7.42 7.51
N PHE A 55 12.64 7.78 7.98
CA PHE A 55 13.01 9.11 8.44
C PHE A 55 13.76 9.93 7.37
N HIS A 56 14.31 9.26 6.35
CA HIS A 56 14.92 9.91 5.18
C HIS A 56 14.27 9.40 3.90
N PRO A 57 12.99 9.74 3.64
CA PRO A 57 12.28 9.27 2.47
C PRO A 57 12.91 9.80 1.18
N HIS A 58 13.08 8.91 0.20
CA HIS A 58 13.52 9.24 -1.15
C HIS A 58 12.50 8.71 -2.15
N LEU A 59 12.00 9.58 -3.02
CA LEU A 59 10.89 9.26 -3.92
C LEU A 59 11.15 7.99 -4.74
N GLU A 60 12.32 7.89 -5.38
CA GLU A 60 12.68 6.74 -6.22
C GLU A 60 12.70 5.44 -5.42
N GLU A 61 13.28 5.47 -4.21
CA GLU A 61 13.38 4.28 -3.37
C GLU A 61 11.98 3.85 -2.92
N TRP A 62 11.15 4.81 -2.54
CA TRP A 62 9.80 4.53 -2.06
C TRP A 62 8.89 3.97 -3.14
N VAL A 63 8.97 4.52 -4.36
CA VAL A 63 8.25 4.00 -5.53
C VAL A 63 8.74 2.61 -5.91
N GLU A 64 10.05 2.36 -5.87
CA GLU A 64 10.61 1.04 -6.14
C GLU A 64 10.12 -0.01 -5.13
N ARG A 65 10.04 0.34 -3.83
CA ARG A 65 9.51 -0.55 -2.79
C ARG A 65 8.05 -0.88 -3.00
N VAL A 66 7.22 0.08 -3.44
CA VAL A 66 5.83 -0.19 -3.85
C VAL A 66 5.82 -1.15 -5.03
N ALA A 67 6.59 -0.87 -6.09
CA ALA A 67 6.65 -1.69 -7.29
C ALA A 67 7.05 -3.14 -6.97
N LEU A 68 8.04 -3.33 -6.09
CA LEU A 68 8.49 -4.64 -5.64
C LEU A 68 7.41 -5.38 -4.83
N ALA A 69 6.69 -4.67 -3.96
CA ALA A 69 5.67 -5.28 -3.11
C ALA A 69 4.46 -5.79 -3.91
N VAL A 70 4.05 -5.04 -4.95
CA VAL A 70 2.87 -5.38 -5.76
C VAL A 70 3.19 -6.27 -6.97
N LYS A 71 4.46 -6.51 -7.27
CA LYS A 71 4.89 -7.32 -8.41
C LYS A 71 4.53 -8.79 -8.23
N GLY A 72 3.97 -9.39 -9.28
CA GLY A 72 3.70 -10.84 -9.34
C GLY A 72 2.56 -11.30 -8.42
N ILE A 73 1.75 -10.36 -7.94
CA ILE A 73 0.60 -10.62 -7.09
C ILE A 73 -0.49 -11.37 -7.87
N PRO A 74 -0.92 -12.55 -7.39
CA PRO A 74 -2.01 -13.28 -8.03
C PRO A 74 -3.37 -12.63 -7.71
N GLY A 75 -4.05 -12.12 -8.71
CA GLY A 75 -5.41 -11.58 -8.57
C GLY A 75 -5.47 -10.08 -8.26
N PRO A 76 -6.66 -9.55 -7.92
CA PRO A 76 -6.88 -8.12 -7.73
C PRO A 76 -6.18 -7.60 -6.46
N ALA A 77 -5.56 -6.42 -6.53
CA ALA A 77 -4.95 -5.75 -5.39
C ALA A 77 -5.46 -4.32 -5.18
N VAL A 78 -5.52 -3.90 -3.93
CA VAL A 78 -5.82 -2.52 -3.52
C VAL A 78 -4.66 -1.99 -2.70
N ALA A 79 -4.28 -0.73 -2.91
CA ALA A 79 -3.31 -0.05 -2.07
C ALA A 79 -3.97 1.01 -1.17
N VAL A 80 -3.57 1.04 0.09
CA VAL A 80 -4.08 1.92 1.14
C VAL A 80 -2.95 2.85 1.56
N GLY A 81 -2.92 4.04 0.97
CA GLY A 81 -1.94 5.08 1.27
C GLY A 81 -2.36 5.95 2.43
N HIS A 82 -1.40 6.33 3.28
CA HIS A 82 -1.57 7.38 4.28
C HIS A 82 -0.53 8.48 4.09
N SER A 83 -0.94 9.75 4.13
CA SER A 83 -0.03 10.91 4.09
C SER A 83 0.96 10.83 2.91
N LEU A 84 2.27 10.79 3.17
CA LEU A 84 3.30 10.66 2.12
C LEU A 84 3.16 9.38 1.29
N GLY A 85 2.60 8.30 1.88
CA GLY A 85 2.32 7.06 1.17
C GLY A 85 1.29 7.24 0.06
N CYS A 86 0.36 8.21 0.19
CA CYS A 86 -0.55 8.57 -0.90
C CYS A 86 0.22 9.14 -2.10
N ILE A 87 1.11 10.10 -1.85
CA ILE A 87 1.90 10.76 -2.89
C ILE A 87 2.84 9.75 -3.57
N THR A 88 3.40 8.82 -2.80
CA THR A 88 4.19 7.69 -3.31
C THR A 88 3.38 6.83 -4.28
N LEU A 89 2.13 6.49 -3.94
CA LEU A 89 1.25 5.70 -4.81
C LEU A 89 0.90 6.41 -6.10
N ILE A 90 0.73 7.73 -6.07
CA ILE A 90 0.47 8.52 -7.29
C ILE A 90 1.70 8.48 -8.21
N HIS A 91 2.90 8.77 -7.68
CA HIS A 91 4.14 8.67 -8.47
C HIS A 91 4.38 7.27 -9.02
N TYR A 92 4.10 6.23 -8.21
CA TYR A 92 4.18 4.85 -8.66
C TYR A 92 3.27 4.60 -9.87
N LEU A 93 1.99 4.97 -9.79
CA LEU A 93 1.04 4.75 -10.90
C LEU A 93 1.34 5.61 -12.13
N SER A 94 1.91 6.80 -11.96
CA SER A 94 2.39 7.62 -13.08
C SER A 94 3.52 6.94 -13.87
N ARG A 95 4.32 6.08 -13.22
CA ARG A 95 5.44 5.34 -13.84
C ARG A 95 5.05 3.93 -14.29
N TYR A 96 4.07 3.34 -13.65
CA TYR A 96 3.58 1.99 -13.89
C TYR A 96 2.05 1.98 -14.06
N PRO A 97 1.53 2.53 -15.17
CA PRO A 97 0.08 2.64 -15.39
C PRO A 97 -0.62 1.28 -15.48
N GLU A 98 0.11 0.22 -15.85
CA GLU A 98 -0.36 -1.17 -15.94
C GLU A 98 -0.22 -1.95 -14.61
N ALA A 99 0.01 -1.25 -13.49
CA ALA A 99 0.11 -1.88 -12.18
C ALA A 99 -1.13 -2.74 -11.87
N PRO A 100 -1.00 -3.88 -11.17
CA PRO A 100 -2.11 -4.78 -10.87
C PRO A 100 -3.03 -4.26 -9.75
N LEU A 101 -3.13 -2.94 -9.58
CA LEU A 101 -3.97 -2.30 -8.57
C LEU A 101 -5.36 -1.99 -9.15
N CYS A 102 -6.39 -2.64 -8.63
CA CYS A 102 -7.78 -2.41 -9.00
C CYS A 102 -8.44 -1.27 -8.21
N GLY A 103 -7.72 -0.66 -7.25
CA GLY A 103 -8.22 0.46 -6.48
C GLY A 103 -7.20 1.04 -5.50
N LEU A 104 -7.47 2.27 -5.06
CA LEU A 104 -6.70 2.98 -4.05
C LEU A 104 -7.63 3.49 -2.95
N LEU A 105 -7.17 3.43 -1.71
CA LEU A 105 -7.72 4.21 -0.60
C LEU A 105 -6.65 5.21 -0.15
N LEU A 106 -6.89 6.50 -0.38
CA LEU A 106 -5.94 7.57 -0.04
C LEU A 106 -6.44 8.31 1.20
N VAL A 107 -5.74 8.16 2.33
CA VAL A 107 -6.13 8.74 3.61
C VAL A 107 -5.21 9.90 3.96
N ALA A 108 -5.78 11.08 4.18
CA ALA A 108 -5.07 12.31 4.51
C ALA A 108 -3.80 12.54 3.63
N PRO A 109 -3.91 12.64 2.29
CA PRO A 109 -2.76 12.82 1.41
C PRO A 109 -1.89 14.01 1.86
N ALA A 110 -0.57 13.84 1.81
CA ALA A 110 0.35 14.91 2.19
C ALA A 110 0.32 16.04 1.15
N ASP A 111 0.17 17.27 1.63
CA ASP A 111 0.53 18.46 0.85
C ASP A 111 2.04 18.67 1.00
N VAL A 112 2.79 18.24 -0.04
CA VAL A 112 4.25 18.28 -0.09
C VAL A 112 4.81 19.58 -0.69
N GLU A 113 3.94 20.40 -1.27
CA GLU A 113 4.29 21.69 -1.89
C GLU A 113 4.00 22.88 -0.96
N ARG A 114 3.21 22.69 0.11
CA ARG A 114 2.99 23.75 1.10
C ARG A 114 4.30 24.27 1.67
N GLU A 115 4.36 25.57 1.91
CA GLU A 115 5.52 26.26 2.45
C GLU A 115 6.05 25.65 3.77
N SER A 116 5.12 25.17 4.61
CA SER A 116 5.41 24.53 5.90
C SER A 116 5.69 23.02 5.82
N ALA A 117 5.86 22.47 4.62
CA ALA A 117 6.18 21.06 4.45
C ALA A 117 7.54 20.75 5.10
N PRO A 118 7.65 19.64 5.87
CA PRO A 118 8.94 19.18 6.36
C PRO A 118 9.91 18.93 5.20
N GLU A 119 11.18 19.32 5.37
CA GLU A 119 12.19 19.17 4.30
C GLU A 119 12.27 17.75 3.70
N PRO A 120 12.22 16.65 4.49
CA PRO A 120 12.33 15.32 3.94
C PRO A 120 11.23 14.94 2.94
N VAL A 121 10.05 15.57 3.02
CA VAL A 121 8.91 15.20 2.15
C VAL A 121 8.82 16.05 0.88
N LYS A 122 9.52 17.18 0.82
CA LYS A 122 9.46 18.12 -0.33
C LYS A 122 9.96 17.49 -1.64
N GLY A 123 10.89 16.54 -1.56
CA GLY A 123 11.38 15.79 -2.72
C GLY A 123 10.33 14.91 -3.42
N PHE A 124 9.09 14.89 -2.92
CA PHE A 124 7.95 14.19 -3.54
C PHE A 124 7.03 15.13 -4.33
N ALA A 125 7.32 16.44 -4.37
CA ALA A 125 6.63 17.36 -5.27
C ALA A 125 6.86 16.96 -6.75
N PRO A 126 5.89 17.22 -7.67
CA PRO A 126 5.99 16.86 -9.09
C PRO A 126 7.15 17.53 -9.85
#